data_AF-A0A3B1CYN1-F1
#
_entry.id   AF-A0A3B1CYN1-F1
#
_cell.length_a   1.000
_cell.length_b   1.000
_cell.length_c   1.000
_cell.angle_alpha   90.00
_cell.angle_beta   90.00
_cell.angle_gamma   90.00
#
_symmetry.space_group_name_H-M   'P 1'
#
loop_
_entity.id
_entity.type
_entity.pdbx_description
1 polymer ?
#
loop_
_entity_poly.entity_id
_entity_poly.type
_entity_poly.pdbx_seq_one_letter_code
_entity_poly.pdbx_strand_id
1 'polypeptide(L)'
;MKNIKKIIILLVIAGGVWAFFQFELGQYLTLEYLKGQQAEFQTFYEENTWLAIGAFTAVYITSTALSLPGAALLTLLGGALFGLLVGTILVS
;
A
#
# COMPACT_ATOMS: atom_id res chain seq x y z
N MET A 1 -9.05 24.01 -21.28
CA MET A 1 -8.69 22.58 -21.12
C MET A 1 -7.67 22.29 -20.01
N LYS A 2 -6.65 23.14 -19.76
CA LYS A 2 -5.61 22.90 -18.72
C LYS A 2 -6.14 22.84 -17.28
N ASN A 3 -7.19 23.62 -16.96
CA ASN A 3 -7.78 23.67 -15.61
C ASN A 3 -8.66 22.45 -15.30
N ILE A 4 -9.37 21.90 -16.29
CA ILE A 4 -10.20 20.69 -16.12
C ILE A 4 -9.36 19.49 -15.70
N LYS A 5 -8.18 19.28 -16.33
CA LYS A 5 -7.28 18.18 -15.94
C LYS A 5 -6.81 18.31 -14.48
N LYS A 6 -6.51 19.53 -14.01
CA LYS A 6 -6.14 19.77 -12.61
C LYS A 6 -7.30 19.51 -11.66
N ILE A 7 -8.52 19.91 -12.01
CA ILE A 7 -9.72 19.66 -11.21
C ILE A 7 -9.99 18.16 -11.11
N ILE A 8 -9.87 17.41 -12.21
CA ILE A 8 -10.04 15.95 -12.19
C ILE A 8 -9.02 15.29 -11.26
N ILE A 9 -7.73 15.66 -11.36
CA ILE A 9 -6.68 15.12 -10.48
C ILE A 9 -6.98 15.42 -9.02
N LEU A 10 -7.38 16.66 -8.69
CA LEU A 10 -7.75 17.04 -7.33
C LEU A 10 -8.94 16.24 -6.80
N LEU A 11 -9.96 16.02 -7.63
CA LEU A 11 -11.12 15.21 -7.25
C LEU A 11 -10.74 13.74 -7.01
N VAL A 12 -9.86 13.17 -7.83
CA VAL A 12 -9.38 11.79 -7.64
C VAL A 12 -8.58 11.67 -6.34
N ILE A 13 -7.67 12.60 -6.07
CA ILE A 13 -6.89 12.59 -4.82
C ILE A 13 -7.81 12.77 -3.62
N ALA A 14 -8.69 13.77 -3.65
CA ALA A 14 -9.62 14.04 -2.56
C ALA A 14 -10.57 12.85 -2.31
N GLY A 15 -11.07 12.22 -3.37
CA GLY A 15 -11.90 11.02 -3.28
C GLY A 15 -11.16 9.82 -2.70
N GLY A 16 -9.91 9.60 -3.11
CA GLY A 16 -9.06 8.53 -2.57
C GLY A 16 -8.74 8.73 -1.09
N VAL A 17 -8.38 9.96 -0.70
CA VAL A 17 -8.15 10.31 0.71
C VAL A 17 -9.43 10.15 1.53
N TRP A 18 -10.57 10.65 1.03
CA TRP A 18 -11.86 10.49 1.70
C TRP A 18 -12.22 9.02 1.92
N ALA A 19 -12.05 8.16 0.89
CA ALA A 19 -12.28 6.74 1.01
C ALA A 19 -11.37 6.09 2.07
N PHE A 20 -10.09 6.46 2.11
CA PHE A 20 -9.16 5.92 3.11
C PHE A 20 -9.62 6.14 4.55
N PHE A 21 -10.11 7.35 4.86
CA PHE A 21 -10.64 7.67 6.19
C PHE A 21 -12.02 7.05 6.43
N GLN A 22 -12.89 7.02 5.41
CA GLN A 22 -14.25 6.49 5.53
C GLN A 22 -14.29 4.98 5.77
N PHE A 23 -13.34 4.23 5.21
CA PHE A 23 -13.16 2.79 5.43
C PHE A 23 -12.20 2.46 6.58
N GLU A 24 -11.71 3.46 7.30
CA GLU A 24 -10.78 3.32 8.43
C GLU A 24 -9.55 2.48 8.09
N LEU A 25 -9.01 2.62 6.87
CA LEU A 25 -7.96 1.73 6.35
C LEU A 25 -6.65 1.82 7.15
N GLY A 26 -6.46 2.90 7.91
CA GLY A 26 -5.34 3.08 8.82
C GLY A 26 -5.23 1.98 9.88
N GLN A 27 -6.33 1.35 10.29
CA GLN A 27 -6.29 0.27 11.31
C GLN A 27 -5.54 -0.97 10.82
N TYR A 28 -5.60 -1.24 9.51
CA TYR A 28 -4.89 -2.36 8.87
C TYR A 28 -3.41 -2.02 8.62
N LEU A 29 -3.06 -0.74 8.63
CA LEU A 29 -1.68 -0.24 8.53
C LEU A 29 -1.08 -0.01 9.92
N THR A 30 -1.30 -0.96 10.84
CA THR A 30 -0.71 -0.94 12.19
C THR A 30 0.25 -2.10 12.35
N LEU A 31 1.34 -1.90 13.07
CA LEU A 31 2.33 -2.96 13.31
C LEU A 31 1.71 -4.20 13.97
N GLU A 32 0.72 -4.01 14.83
CA GLU A 32 0.02 -5.08 15.53
C GLU A 32 -0.79 -5.95 14.56
N TYR A 33 -1.62 -5.33 13.72
CA TYR A 33 -2.42 -6.04 12.70
C TYR A 33 -1.51 -6.80 11.73
N LEU A 34 -0.46 -6.13 11.26
CA LEU A 34 0.47 -6.68 10.28
C LEU A 34 1.28 -7.86 10.81
N LYS A 35 1.69 -7.81 12.09
CA LYS A 35 2.31 -8.96 12.76
C LYS A 35 1.33 -10.12 12.91
N GLY A 36 0.07 -9.84 13.24
CA GLY A 36 -0.98 -10.87 13.32
C GLY A 36 -1.18 -11.61 12.00
N GLN A 37 -1.13 -10.89 10.88
CA GLN A 37 -1.33 -11.45 9.54
C GLN A 37 -0.04 -11.95 8.86
N GLN A 38 1.13 -11.85 9.50
CA GLN A 38 2.42 -12.17 8.87
C GLN A 38 2.50 -13.63 8.42
N ALA A 39 2.07 -14.57 9.27
CA ALA A 39 2.13 -16.00 8.95
C ALA A 39 1.19 -16.38 7.81
N GLU A 40 -0.03 -15.85 7.82
CA GLU A 40 -1.02 -16.08 6.76
C GLU A 40 -0.56 -15.49 5.43
N PHE A 41 0.03 -14.29 5.45
CA PHE A 41 0.63 -13.67 4.28
C PHE A 41 1.77 -14.51 3.71
N GLN A 42 2.62 -15.09 4.56
CA GLN A 42 3.73 -15.92 4.12
C GLN A 42 3.24 -17.14 3.33
N THR A 43 2.21 -17.83 3.82
CA THR A 43 1.57 -18.94 3.09
C THR A 43 0.99 -18.46 1.76
N PHE A 44 0.27 -17.33 1.75
CA PHE A 44 -0.28 -16.76 0.53
C PHE A 44 0.80 -16.37 -0.49
N TYR A 45 1.93 -15.83 -0.03
CA TYR A 45 3.06 -15.45 -0.87
C TYR A 45 3.72 -16.66 -1.54
N GLU A 46 3.85 -17.77 -0.81
CA GLU A 46 4.37 -19.03 -1.33
C GLU A 46 3.45 -19.64 -2.39
N GLU A 47 2.13 -19.53 -2.22
CA GLU A 47 1.14 -20.04 -3.18
C GLU A 47 0.94 -19.10 -4.38
N ASN A 48 1.06 -17.78 -4.20
CA ASN A 48 0.64 -16.77 -5.16
C ASN A 48 1.65 -15.61 -5.30
N THR A 49 2.93 -15.92 -5.48
CA THR A 49 4.04 -14.95 -5.49
C THR A 49 3.80 -13.71 -6.35
N TRP A 50 3.39 -13.89 -7.62
CA TRP A 50 3.17 -12.78 -8.55
C TRP A 50 2.01 -11.88 -8.12
N LEU A 51 0.95 -12.47 -7.57
CA LEU A 51 -0.23 -11.75 -7.13
C LEU A 51 0.07 -10.99 -5.84
N ALA A 52 0.80 -11.59 -4.90
CA ALA A 52 1.24 -10.94 -3.67
C ALA A 52 2.16 -9.74 -3.96
N ILE A 53 3.14 -9.89 -4.86
CA ILE A 53 4.01 -8.79 -5.29
C ILE A 53 3.19 -7.68 -5.95
N GLY A 54 2.36 -8.03 -6.94
CA GLY A 54 1.55 -7.07 -7.67
C GLY A 54 0.58 -6.30 -6.76
N ALA A 55 -0.09 -7.00 -5.85
CA ALA A 55 -1.01 -6.39 -4.89
C ALA A 55 -0.27 -5.46 -3.92
N PHE A 56 0.85 -5.91 -3.35
CA PHE A 56 1.64 -5.09 -2.43
C PHE A 56 2.16 -3.82 -3.11
N THR A 57 2.74 -3.94 -4.30
CA THR A 57 3.24 -2.78 -5.06
C THR A 57 2.11 -1.83 -5.45
N ALA A 58 0.94 -2.34 -5.85
CA ALA A 58 -0.22 -1.49 -6.15
C ALA A 58 -0.71 -0.71 -4.92
N VAL A 59 -0.76 -1.36 -3.75
CA VAL A 59 -1.10 -0.71 -2.48
C VAL A 59 -0.06 0.35 -2.10
N TYR A 60 1.23 0.02 -2.22
CA TYR A 60 2.32 0.96 -1.95
C TYR A 60 2.27 2.18 -2.86
N ILE A 61 2.14 1.99 -4.18
CA ILE A 61 2.03 3.09 -5.15
C ILE A 61 0.81 3.95 -4.85
N THR A 62 -0.36 3.33 -4.60
CA THR A 62 -1.59 4.07 -4.29
C THR A 62 -1.44 4.87 -3.01
N SER A 63 -0.88 4.28 -1.95
CA SER A 63 -0.60 4.95 -0.68
C SER A 63 0.33 6.15 -0.88
N THR A 64 1.42 5.97 -1.63
CA THR A 64 2.40 7.03 -1.87
C THR A 64 1.84 8.13 -2.78
N ALA A 65 1.16 7.76 -3.87
CA ALA A 65 0.57 8.71 -4.82
C ALA A 65 -0.53 9.57 -4.19
N LEU A 66 -1.32 9.00 -3.28
CA LEU A 66 -2.35 9.73 -2.51
C LEU A 66 -1.80 10.39 -1.24
N SER A 67 -0.50 10.22 -0.95
CA SER A 67 0.16 10.72 0.26
C SER A 67 -0.53 10.27 1.56
N LEU A 68 -0.99 9.02 1.58
CA LEU A 68 -1.70 8.43 2.71
C LEU A 68 -0.73 8.11 3.87
N PRO A 69 -1.19 8.22 5.13
CA PRO A 69 -0.40 7.82 6.28
C PRO A 69 -0.17 6.29 6.27
N GLY A 70 1.02 5.86 6.72
CA GLY A 70 1.39 4.44 6.76
C GLY A 70 2.31 3.96 5.63
N ALA A 71 2.65 4.81 4.66
CA ALA A 71 3.62 4.46 3.61
C ALA A 71 4.98 3.98 4.16
N ALA A 72 5.47 4.58 5.25
CA ALA A 72 6.70 4.14 5.91
C ALA A 72 6.58 2.72 6.51
N LEU A 73 5.40 2.37 7.05
CA LEU A 73 5.14 1.02 7.55
C LEU A 73 5.06 0.01 6.40
N LEU A 74 4.48 0.39 5.26
CA LEU A 74 4.51 -0.42 4.04
C LEU A 74 5.95 -0.65 3.54
N THR A 75 6.82 0.36 3.58
CA THR A 75 8.24 0.18 3.24
C THR A 75 8.93 -0.84 4.15
N LEU A 76 8.73 -0.73 5.47
CA LEU A 76 9.26 -1.69 6.45
C LEU A 76 8.71 -3.10 6.23
N LEU A 77 7.41 -3.22 5.97
CA LEU A 77 6.76 -4.48 5.62
C LEU A 77 7.33 -5.09 4.36
N GLY A 78 7.60 -4.29 3.33
CA GLY A 78 8.18 -4.78 2.08
C GLY A 78 9.48 -5.55 2.34
N GLY A 79 10.35 -4.98 3.17
CA GLY A 79 11.59 -5.66 3.60
C GLY A 79 11.33 -6.89 4.48
N ALA A 80 10.31 -6.85 5.35
CA ALA A 80 10.00 -7.95 6.26
C ALA A 80 9.30 -9.14 5.58
N LEU A 81 8.45 -8.90 4.59
CA LEU A 81 7.63 -9.91 3.91
C LEU A 81 8.36 -10.51 2.70
N PHE A 82 9.08 -9.70 1.92
CA PHE A 82 9.73 -10.15 0.68
C PHE A 82 11.25 -10.29 0.82
N GLY A 83 11.81 -9.92 1.97
CA GLY A 83 13.26 -9.81 2.18
C GLY A 83 13.82 -8.47 1.69
N LEU A 84 15.03 -8.14 2.13
CA LEU A 84 15.62 -6.80 1.93
C LEU A 84 15.74 -6.40 0.46
N LEU A 85 16.29 -7.28 -0.39
CA LEU A 85 16.53 -6.97 -1.81
C LEU A 85 15.23 -6.80 -2.59
N VAL A 86 14.35 -7.79 -2.53
CA VAL A 86 13.06 -7.75 -3.25
C VAL A 86 12.20 -6.63 -2.69
N GLY A 87 12.08 -6.53 -1.36
CA GLY A 87 11.34 -5.47 -0.69
C GLY A 87 11.78 -4.07 -1.12
N THR A 88 13.09 -3.81 -1.22
CA THR A 88 13.62 -2.53 -1.69
C THR A 88 13.21 -2.24 -3.13
N ILE A 89 13.32 -3.23 -4.03
CA ILE A 89 12.90 -3.07 -5.44
C ILE A 89 11.41 -2.75 -5.54
N LEU A 90 10.58 -3.36 -4.69
CA LEU A 90 9.13 -3.15 -4.73
C LEU A 90 8.67 -1.79 -4.20
N VAL A 91 9.49 -1.10 -3.42
CA VAL A 91 9.15 0.17 -2.74
C VAL A 91 10.02 1.35 -3.18
N SER A 92 10.77 1.22 -4.27
CA SER A 92 11.66 2.27 -4.82
C SER A 92 11.15 2.83 -6.14
#